data_AF-A0A7L1W2H5-F1
#
_entry.id   AF-A0A7L1W2H5-F1
#
_cell.length_a   1.000
_cell.length_b   1.000
_cell.length_c   1.000
_cell.angle_alpha   90.00
_cell.angle_beta   90.00
_cell.angle_gamma   90.00
#
_symmetry.space_group_name_H-M   'P 1'
#
loop_
_entity.id
_entity.type
_entity.pdbx_description
1 polymer ?
#
loop_
_entity_poly.entity_id
_entity_poly.type
_entity_poly.pdbx_seq_one_letter_code
_entity_poly.pdbx_strand_id
1 'polypeptide(L)'
;AVDHSVDNTSALLAEWLGQVRSRYHRVIWRHQEEPRCPCAQFLDADNVLVNPDTVSLLVAENRTVVAPMLDSRAAYSNFWCGITPQGYYRRTPAYLPIRRRDRRGCFGVPMVHSTFLLDLRRERSRTLAFHPP
;
A
#
# COMPACT_ATOMS: atom_id res chain seq x y z
N ALA A 1 10.17 14.06 -0.17
CA ALA A 1 9.79 14.15 1.24
C ALA A 1 10.18 15.54 1.72
N VAL A 2 9.29 16.20 2.47
CA VAL A 2 9.24 17.62 2.86
C VAL A 2 8.77 18.62 1.78
N ASP A 3 7.49 18.57 1.43
CA ASP A 3 6.76 19.81 1.16
C ASP A 3 6.11 20.28 2.47
N HIS A 4 6.48 21.47 2.94
CA HIS A 4 5.83 22.22 4.03
C HIS A 4 5.92 21.72 5.48
N SER A 5 6.79 20.76 5.84
CA SER A 5 7.11 20.52 7.26
C SER A 5 8.06 21.59 7.80
N VAL A 6 7.63 22.31 8.85
CA VAL A 6 8.45 23.26 9.62
C VAL A 6 9.51 22.54 10.46
N ASP A 7 9.30 21.25 10.71
CA ASP A 7 10.15 20.43 11.57
C ASP A 7 11.24 19.71 10.76
N ASN A 8 12.43 19.57 11.35
CA ASN A 8 13.57 18.86 10.77
C ASN A 8 13.39 17.34 10.82
N THR A 9 12.35 16.85 10.17
CA THR A 9 11.96 15.44 10.07
C THR A 9 13.07 14.57 9.47
N SER A 10 13.92 15.14 8.61
CA SER A 10 15.11 14.48 8.08
C SER A 10 16.14 14.15 9.16
N ALA A 11 16.36 15.04 10.14
CA ALA A 11 17.24 14.79 11.27
C ALA A 11 16.69 13.73 12.23
N LEU A 12 15.38 13.77 12.52
CA LEU A 12 14.71 12.74 13.35
C LEU A 12 14.82 11.35 12.73
N LEU A 13 14.60 11.25 11.41
CA LEU A 13 14.78 10.00 10.67
C LEU A 13 16.24 9.53 10.70
N ALA A 14 17.20 10.42 10.53
CA ALA A 14 18.62 10.08 10.60
C ALA A 14 19.03 9.59 12.00
N GLU A 15 18.54 10.23 13.07
CA GLU A 15 18.77 9.82 14.45
C GLU A 15 18.17 8.44 14.72
N TRP A 16 16.88 8.25 14.38
CA TRP A 16 16.21 6.96 14.52
C TRP A 16 16.96 5.87 13.76
N LEU A 17 17.33 6.12 12.50
CA LEU A 17 18.14 5.21 11.69
C LEU A 17 19.47 4.87 12.35
N GLY A 18 20.12 5.81 13.03
CA GLY A 18 21.33 5.57 13.82
C GLY A 18 21.08 4.59 14.97
N GLN A 19 19.97 4.74 15.69
CA GLN A 19 19.62 3.90 16.83
C GLN A 19 19.16 2.49 16.43
N VAL A 20 18.45 2.36 15.31
CA VAL A 20 17.87 1.07 14.91
C VAL A 20 18.71 0.30 13.91
N ARG A 21 19.75 0.91 13.31
CA ARG A 21 20.54 0.30 12.23
C ARG A 21 21.10 -1.08 12.57
N SER A 22 21.55 -1.28 13.80
CA SER A 22 22.09 -2.57 14.28
C SER A 22 21.04 -3.67 14.37
N ARG A 23 19.75 -3.33 14.37
CA ARG A 23 18.63 -4.28 14.45
C ARG A 23 18.22 -4.84 13.09
N TYR A 24 18.69 -4.26 11.99
CA TYR A 24 18.33 -4.66 10.63
C TYR A 24 19.56 -5.17 9.88
N HIS A 25 19.38 -6.22 9.08
CA HIS A 25 20.45 -6.75 8.24
C HIS A 25 21.02 -5.70 7.26
N ARG A 26 20.15 -4.84 6.72
CA ARG A 26 20.54 -3.72 5.87
C ARG A 26 19.45 -2.64 5.88
N VAL A 27 19.85 -1.38 6.09
CA VAL A 27 18.97 -0.23 5.89
C VAL A 27 19.60 0.70 4.87
N ILE A 28 18.94 0.89 3.73
CA ILE A 28 19.34 1.83 2.69
C ILE A 28 18.41 3.03 2.78
N TRP A 29 18.96 4.16 3.18
CA TRP A 29 18.29 5.45 3.09
C TRP A 29 18.97 6.25 2.00
N ARG A 30 18.19 6.78 1.05
CA ARG A 30 18.69 7.69 0.01
C ARG A 30 18.00 9.03 0.20
N HIS A 31 18.76 9.99 0.73
CA HIS A 31 18.33 11.37 0.81
C HIS A 31 18.54 12.00 -0.57
N GLN A 32 17.45 12.19 -1.32
CA GLN A 32 17.41 12.93 -2.59
C GLN A 32 18.13 12.28 -3.79
N GLU A 33 17.40 11.46 -4.53
CA GLU A 33 17.33 11.61 -5.99
C GLU A 33 15.88 12.03 -6.28
N GLU A 34 15.61 12.76 -7.37
CA GLU A 34 14.22 12.94 -7.83
C GLU A 34 13.50 11.59 -7.80
N PRO A 35 12.29 11.49 -7.24
CA PRO A 35 11.57 10.24 -7.23
C PRO A 35 11.34 9.80 -8.67
N ARG A 36 12.17 8.87 -9.16
CA ARG A 36 12.00 8.28 -10.51
C ARG A 36 10.59 7.71 -10.68
N CYS A 37 9.94 7.36 -9.56
CA CYS A 37 8.52 7.06 -9.47
C CYS A 37 7.89 7.76 -8.26
N PRO A 38 6.96 8.71 -8.45
CA PRO A 38 6.20 9.37 -7.37
C PRO A 38 5.07 8.48 -6.82
N CYS A 39 5.30 7.17 -6.74
CA CYS A 39 4.40 6.21 -6.12
C CYS A 39 5.04 5.66 -4.83
N ALA A 40 4.26 5.59 -3.76
CA ALA A 40 4.66 4.99 -2.49
C ALA A 40 4.08 3.58 -2.40
N GLN A 41 4.92 2.59 -2.10
CA GLN A 41 4.47 1.23 -1.79
C GLN A 41 4.37 1.05 -0.28
N PHE A 42 3.19 0.64 0.18
CA PHE A 42 2.95 0.19 1.54
C PHE A 42 2.98 -1.33 1.55
N LEU A 43 3.69 -1.91 2.50
CA LEU A 43 3.91 -3.35 2.63
C LEU A 43 4.05 -3.69 4.12
N ASP A 44 3.11 -4.45 4.66
CA ASP A 44 3.21 -5.01 6.01
C ASP A 44 4.38 -6.01 6.09
N ALA A 45 4.98 -6.12 7.27
CA ALA A 45 6.18 -6.92 7.50
C ALA A 45 5.97 -8.43 7.33
N ASP A 46 4.73 -8.90 7.40
CA ASP A 46 4.34 -10.31 7.26
C ASP A 46 3.94 -10.69 5.83
N ASN A 47 4.00 -9.75 4.88
CA ASN A 47 3.67 -9.99 3.48
C ASN A 47 4.91 -10.36 2.65
N VAL A 48 4.87 -11.55 2.05
CA VAL A 48 5.94 -12.04 1.18
C VAL A 48 5.52 -11.91 -0.28
N LEU A 49 6.13 -10.96 -0.98
CA LEU A 49 5.94 -10.80 -2.43
C LEU A 49 6.84 -11.79 -3.18
N VAL A 50 6.21 -12.80 -3.76
CA VAL A 50 6.92 -13.83 -4.55
C VAL A 50 7.03 -13.49 -6.04
N ASN A 51 6.17 -12.61 -6.54
CA ASN A 51 6.22 -12.16 -7.93
C ASN A 51 7.16 -10.92 -8.03
N PRO A 52 8.32 -11.03 -8.70
CA PRO A 52 9.27 -9.92 -8.81
C PRO A 52 8.70 -8.73 -9.60
N ASP A 53 7.71 -8.95 -10.46
CA ASP A 53 7.10 -7.92 -11.30
C ASP A 53 5.97 -7.16 -10.60
N THR A 54 5.68 -7.46 -9.34
CA THR A 54 4.52 -6.90 -8.60
C THR A 54 4.47 -5.37 -8.69
N VAL A 55 5.58 -4.67 -8.42
CA VAL A 55 5.60 -3.20 -8.45
C VAL A 55 5.32 -2.68 -9.85
N SER A 56 5.99 -3.23 -10.87
CA SER A 56 5.81 -2.83 -12.27
C SER A 56 4.38 -3.03 -12.75
N LEU A 57 3.76 -4.15 -12.39
CA LEU A 57 2.36 -4.46 -12.70
C LEU A 57 1.41 -3.47 -12.03
N LEU A 58 1.62 -3.16 -10.75
CA LEU A 58 0.79 -2.18 -10.03
C LEU A 58 0.92 -0.76 -10.61
N VAL A 59 2.12 -0.35 -11.01
CA VAL A 59 2.33 0.94 -11.70
C VAL A 59 1.58 0.97 -13.04
N ALA A 60 1.62 -0.12 -13.80
CA ALA A 60 0.97 -0.23 -15.11
C ALA A 60 -0.56 -0.13 -15.03
N GLU A 61 -1.19 -0.51 -13.92
CA GLU A 61 -2.65 -0.38 -13.71
C GLU A 61 -3.13 1.08 -13.71
N ASN A 62 -2.22 2.04 -13.50
CA ASN A 62 -2.50 3.47 -13.59
C ASN A 62 -3.74 3.87 -12.73
N ARG A 63 -3.70 3.53 -11.44
CA ARG A 63 -4.72 3.84 -10.44
C ARG A 63 -4.14 4.69 -9.31
N THR A 64 -5.00 5.45 -8.63
CA THR A 64 -4.63 6.20 -7.42
C THR A 64 -4.17 5.27 -6.31
N VAL A 65 -4.95 4.23 -6.02
CA VAL A 65 -4.60 3.14 -5.10
C VAL A 65 -4.84 1.83 -5.80
N VAL A 66 -3.88 0.92 -5.74
CA VAL A 66 -4.00 -0.44 -6.30
C VAL A 66 -3.25 -1.43 -5.42
N ALA A 67 -3.82 -2.61 -5.23
CA ALA A 67 -3.26 -3.66 -4.40
C ALA A 67 -3.13 -4.97 -5.20
N PRO A 68 -2.04 -5.73 -5.03
CA PRO A 68 -2.01 -7.11 -5.47
C PRO A 68 -2.91 -7.93 -4.54
N MET A 69 -3.59 -8.94 -5.08
CA MET A 69 -4.29 -9.90 -4.23
C MET A 69 -3.28 -10.83 -3.57
N LEU A 70 -3.22 -10.80 -2.24
CA LEU A 70 -2.39 -11.69 -1.44
C LEU A 70 -3.14 -12.98 -1.13
N ASP A 71 -2.45 -14.11 -1.26
CA ASP A 71 -2.93 -15.38 -0.78
C ASP A 71 -2.67 -15.51 0.72
N SER A 72 -3.73 -15.77 1.48
CA SER A 72 -3.64 -16.11 2.90
C SER A 72 -4.24 -17.48 3.18
N ARG A 73 -4.02 -17.99 4.39
CA ARG A 73 -4.74 -19.16 4.88
C ARG A 73 -6.25 -18.85 4.94
N ALA A 74 -7.08 -19.86 4.65
CA ALA A 74 -8.55 -19.77 4.63
C ALA A 74 -9.12 -18.72 3.64
N ALA A 75 -10.37 -18.32 3.87
CA ALA A 75 -11.09 -17.40 2.99
C ALA A 75 -10.77 -15.92 3.24
N TYR A 76 -9.77 -15.59 4.06
CA TYR A 76 -9.29 -14.22 4.24
C TYR A 76 -8.43 -13.77 3.04
N SER A 77 -8.27 -12.46 2.87
CA SER A 77 -7.36 -11.83 1.90
C SER A 77 -7.29 -10.33 2.20
N ASN A 78 -6.40 -9.62 1.53
CA ASN A 78 -6.07 -8.22 1.77
C ASN A 78 -7.03 -7.20 1.11
N PHE A 79 -8.28 -7.61 0.86
CA PHE A 79 -9.31 -6.78 0.23
C PHE A 79 -10.71 -7.19 0.69
N TRP A 80 -11.64 -6.25 0.70
CA TRP A 80 -13.06 -6.51 0.97
C TRP A 80 -13.93 -6.12 -0.21
N CYS A 81 -14.85 -6.98 -0.64
CA CYS A 81 -15.81 -6.66 -1.70
C CYS A 81 -17.06 -5.91 -1.20
N GLY A 82 -17.14 -5.58 0.08
CA GLY A 82 -18.27 -4.89 0.66
C GLY A 82 -17.95 -4.35 2.04
N ILE A 83 -18.58 -3.23 2.36
CA ILE A 83 -18.58 -2.63 3.70
C ILE A 83 -20.01 -2.32 4.14
N THR A 84 -20.26 -2.30 5.45
CA THR A 84 -21.46 -1.71 6.04
C THR A 84 -21.39 -0.19 5.97
N PRO A 85 -22.50 0.55 6.16
CA PRO A 85 -22.48 2.01 6.25
C PRO A 85 -21.54 2.56 7.35
N GLN A 86 -21.28 1.76 8.38
CA GLN A 86 -20.36 2.08 9.47
C GLN A 86 -18.89 1.71 9.17
N GLY A 87 -18.59 1.20 7.97
CA GLY A 87 -17.23 0.87 7.55
C GLY A 87 -16.74 -0.53 7.93
N TYR A 88 -17.60 -1.41 8.46
CA TYR A 88 -17.22 -2.78 8.80
C TYR A 88 -17.30 -3.72 7.60
N TYR A 89 -16.55 -4.82 7.66
CA TYR A 89 -16.58 -5.87 6.64
C TYR A 89 -18.02 -6.35 6.34
N ARG A 90 -18.33 -6.44 5.04
CA ARG A 90 -19.57 -7.07 4.57
C ARG A 90 -19.25 -8.05 3.43
N ARG A 91 -19.62 -9.31 3.63
CA ARG A 91 -19.49 -10.35 2.59
C ARG A 91 -20.38 -10.02 1.39
N THR A 92 -19.87 -10.24 0.18
CA THR A 92 -20.65 -10.13 -1.06
C THR A 92 -20.45 -11.36 -1.95
N PRO A 93 -21.40 -11.68 -2.86
CA PRO A 93 -21.25 -12.80 -3.79
C PRO A 93 -20.03 -12.69 -4.72
N ALA A 94 -19.55 -11.46 -4.96
CA ALA A 94 -18.38 -11.20 -5.79
C ALA A 94 -17.05 -11.68 -5.16
N TYR A 95 -17.01 -11.86 -3.84
CA TYR A 95 -15.78 -12.15 -3.12
C TYR A 95 -15.13 -13.48 -3.51
N LEU A 96 -15.91 -14.57 -3.51
CA LEU A 96 -15.37 -15.91 -3.77
C LEU A 96 -14.81 -16.07 -5.19
N PRO A 97 -15.51 -15.62 -6.26
CA PRO A 97 -14.98 -15.70 -7.62
C PRO A 97 -13.67 -14.91 -7.82
N ILE A 98 -13.52 -13.76 -7.17
CA ILE A 98 -12.28 -12.96 -7.21
C ILE A 98 -11.17 -13.68 -6.44
N ARG A 99 -11.45 -14.08 -5.18
CA ARG A 99 -10.47 -14.74 -4.30
C ARG A 99 -9.92 -16.05 -4.88
N ARG A 100 -10.78 -16.82 -5.54
CA ARG A 100 -10.45 -18.09 -6.20
C ARG A 100 -9.79 -17.91 -7.57
N ARG A 101 -9.74 -16.68 -8.09
CA ARG A 101 -9.24 -16.34 -9.44
C ARG A 101 -10.07 -16.96 -10.57
N ASP A 102 -11.33 -17.31 -10.31
CA ASP A 102 -12.32 -17.68 -11.33
C ASP A 102 -12.60 -16.46 -12.24
N ARG A 103 -12.55 -15.26 -11.66
CA ARG A 103 -12.53 -13.98 -12.38
C ARG A 103 -11.20 -13.28 -12.11
N ARG A 104 -10.44 -13.02 -13.17
CA ARG A 104 -9.14 -12.32 -13.12
C ARG A 104 -9.28 -10.89 -13.67
N GLY A 105 -8.52 -9.95 -13.09
CA GLY A 105 -8.50 -8.56 -13.50
C GLY A 105 -8.24 -7.60 -12.34
N CYS A 106 -8.33 -6.29 -12.61
CA CYS A 106 -8.31 -5.23 -11.60
C CYS A 106 -9.76 -4.87 -11.21
N PHE A 107 -10.11 -5.07 -9.94
CA PHE A 107 -11.48 -4.88 -9.44
C PHE A 107 -11.59 -3.65 -8.55
N GLY A 108 -12.67 -2.88 -8.73
CA GLY A 108 -13.05 -1.85 -7.78
C GLY A 108 -13.58 -2.49 -6.50
N VAL A 109 -12.92 -2.22 -5.38
CA VAL A 109 -13.29 -2.71 -4.05
C VAL A 109 -13.32 -1.57 -3.06
N PRO A 110 -14.23 -1.58 -2.07
CA PRO A 110 -14.31 -0.51 -1.07
C PRO A 110 -13.10 -0.45 -0.14
N MET A 111 -12.32 -1.53 0.00
CA MET A 111 -11.21 -1.58 0.95
C MET A 111 -10.12 -2.54 0.47
N VAL A 112 -8.88 -2.07 0.57
CA VAL A 112 -7.64 -2.84 0.46
C VAL A 112 -6.77 -2.55 1.68
N HIS A 113 -5.94 -3.49 2.09
CA HIS A 113 -5.00 -3.29 3.19
C HIS A 113 -3.71 -4.08 2.99
N SER A 114 -2.78 -3.92 3.91
CA SER A 114 -1.52 -4.65 4.07
C SER A 114 -0.47 -4.51 2.96
N THR A 115 -0.85 -4.58 1.69
CA THR A 115 0.05 -4.24 0.58
C THR A 115 -0.71 -3.48 -0.48
N PHE A 116 -0.28 -2.27 -0.79
CA PHE A 116 -0.82 -1.47 -1.89
C PHE A 116 0.18 -0.42 -2.37
N LEU A 117 -0.02 0.02 -3.60
CA LEU A 117 0.68 1.13 -4.22
C LEU A 117 -0.23 2.36 -4.24
N LEU A 118 0.30 3.51 -3.81
CA LEU A 118 -0.35 4.81 -3.86
C LEU A 118 0.41 5.71 -4.85
N ASP A 119 -0.27 6.20 -5.90
CA ASP A 119 0.30 7.19 -6.83
C ASP A 119 0.08 8.60 -6.30
N LEU A 120 1.15 9.27 -5.86
CA LEU A 120 1.10 10.60 -5.24
C LEU A 120 0.95 11.75 -6.25
N ARG A 121 1.06 11.48 -7.56
CA ARG A 121 0.84 12.52 -8.60
C ARG A 121 -0.62 12.89 -8.78
N ARG A 122 -1.54 12.01 -8.35
CA ARG A 122 -2.96 12.17 -8.63
C ARG A 122 -3.60 13.12 -7.64
N GLU A 123 -4.46 14.01 -8.12
CA GLU A 123 -5.15 15.00 -7.27
C GLU A 123 -5.94 14.33 -6.14
N ARG A 124 -6.59 13.18 -6.42
CA ARG A 124 -7.33 12.39 -5.42
C ARG A 124 -6.45 11.88 -4.27
N SER A 125 -5.14 11.79 -4.46
CA SER A 125 -4.22 11.38 -3.39
C SER A 125 -4.07 12.46 -2.33
N ARG A 126 -4.30 13.74 -2.69
CA ARG A 126 -4.28 14.87 -1.75
C ARG A 126 -5.46 14.88 -0.77
N THR A 127 -6.54 14.16 -1.10
CA THR A 127 -7.72 14.06 -0.24
C THR A 127 -7.73 12.80 0.62
N LEU A 128 -6.67 11.99 0.58
CA LEU A 128 -6.54 10.84 1.47
C LEU A 128 -6.22 11.31 2.88
N ALA A 129 -7.08 10.94 3.83
CA ALA A 129 -6.94 11.26 5.24
C ALA A 129 -7.34 10.05 6.09
N PHE A 130 -6.84 10.01 7.32
CA PHE A 130 -7.36 9.09 8.33
C PHE A 130 -8.81 9.45 8.68
N HIS A 131 -9.57 8.46 9.12
CA HIS A 131 -10.92 8.66 9.61
C HIS A 131 -11.05 8.08 11.03
N PRO A 132 -11.49 8.87 12.03
CA PRO A 132 -11.79 10.30 11.92
C PRO A 132 -10.53 11.13 11.60
N PRO A 133 -10.69 12.28 10.90
CA PRO A 133 -9.59 13.17 10.56
C PRO A 133 -9.00 13.89 11.78
#